data_AF-A0A0F9V0A2-F1
#
_entry.id   AF-A0A0F9V0A2-F1
#
_cell.length_a   1.000
_cell.length_b   1.000
_cell.length_c   1.000
_cell.angle_alpha   90.00
_cell.angle_beta   90.00
_cell.angle_gamma   90.00
#
_symmetry.space_group_name_H-M   'P 1'
#
loop_
_entity.id
_entity.type
_entity.pdbx_description
1 polymer ?
#
loop_
_entity_poly.entity_id
_entity_poly.type
_entity_poly.pdbx_seq_one_letter_code
_entity_poly.pdbx_strand_id
1 'polypeptide(L)'
;MLGRPYMNPKYVRYRLDALASCCPWLEVKDFGKYYELKDDNLVETDEFTFSLSVVSGGSRFTKESKSFSLYNDKSTVNELFLETALGVTEMAIENSFINISEGQSDENG
;
A
#
# COMPACT_ATOMS: atom_id res chain seq x y z
N MET A 1 -28.09 21.77 2.95
CA MET A 1 -26.99 20.99 2.35
C MET A 1 -26.70 19.81 3.25
N LEU A 2 -26.76 18.58 2.74
CA LEU A 2 -26.28 17.41 3.48
C LEU A 2 -24.75 17.45 3.46
N GLY A 3 -24.13 17.51 4.64
CA GLY A 3 -22.67 17.47 4.74
C GLY A 3 -22.14 16.17 4.16
N ARG A 4 -21.27 16.25 3.15
CA ARG A 4 -20.59 15.08 2.61
C ARG A 4 -19.74 14.46 3.74
N PRO A 5 -19.72 13.13 3.92
CA PRO A 5 -18.91 12.52 4.97
C PRO A 5 -17.43 12.55 4.58
N TYR A 6 -16.72 13.61 4.98
CA TYR A 6 -15.27 13.74 4.81
C TYR A 6 -14.54 12.61 5.55
N MET A 7 -13.74 11.80 4.85
CA MET A 7 -12.85 10.85 5.52
C MET A 7 -11.62 11.59 6.05
N ASN A 8 -11.36 11.51 7.35
CA ASN A 8 -10.19 12.16 7.94
C ASN A 8 -8.90 11.42 7.53
N PRO A 9 -7.80 12.10 7.15
CA PRO A 9 -6.52 11.44 6.86
C PRO A 9 -6.01 10.54 7.99
N LYS A 10 -6.35 10.84 9.25
CA LYS A 10 -6.06 9.98 10.41
C LYS A 10 -6.71 8.60 10.32
N TYR A 11 -7.84 8.45 9.64
CA TYR A 11 -8.44 7.13 9.37
C TYR A 11 -7.57 6.32 8.41
N VAL A 12 -7.11 6.93 7.32
CA VAL A 12 -6.22 6.30 6.34
C VAL A 12 -4.91 5.87 7.02
N ARG A 13 -4.31 6.76 7.84
CA ARG A 13 -3.13 6.42 8.65
C ARG A 13 -3.39 5.29 9.65
N TYR A 14 -4.48 5.35 10.40
CA TYR A 14 -4.89 4.27 11.32
C TYR A 14 -5.06 2.92 10.60
N ARG A 15 -5.61 2.91 9.38
CA ARG A 15 -5.76 1.67 8.58
C ARG A 15 -4.41 1.13 8.11
N LEU A 16 -3.50 2.01 7.70
CA LEU A 16 -2.11 1.64 7.38
C LEU A 16 -1.39 1.03 8.60
N ASP A 17 -1.46 1.69 9.76
CA ASP A 17 -0.82 1.21 10.99
C ASP A 17 -1.45 -0.12 11.47
N ALA A 18 -2.77 -0.29 11.37
CA ALA A 18 -3.47 -1.53 11.67
C ALA A 18 -3.08 -2.67 10.70
N LEU A 19 -2.89 -2.37 9.41
CA LEU A 19 -2.42 -3.33 8.41
C LEU A 19 -0.99 -3.81 8.75
N ALA A 20 -0.08 -2.89 9.06
CA ALA A 20 1.29 -3.20 9.48
C ALA A 20 1.33 -4.05 10.77
N SER A 21 0.40 -3.82 11.70
CA SER A 21 0.31 -4.63 12.93
C SER A 21 -0.15 -6.07 12.70
N CYS A 22 -0.98 -6.32 11.67
CA CYS A 22 -1.41 -7.65 11.26
C CYS A 22 -0.40 -8.36 10.34
N CYS A 23 0.37 -7.59 9.57
CA CYS A 23 1.33 -8.06 8.57
C CYS A 23 2.74 -7.51 8.88
N PRO A 24 3.47 -8.05 9.86
CA PRO A 24 4.74 -7.46 10.33
C PRO A 24 5.89 -7.50 9.28
N TRP A 25 5.72 -8.22 8.17
CA TRP A 25 6.63 -8.21 7.01
C TRP A 25 6.33 -7.07 6.01
N LEU A 26 5.25 -6.31 6.23
CA LEU A 26 4.76 -5.24 5.36
C LEU A 26 5.05 -3.87 6.00
N GLU A 27 5.99 -3.15 5.41
CA GLU A 27 6.37 -1.80 5.83
C GLU A 27 5.53 -0.75 5.10
N VAL A 28 4.82 0.09 5.85
CA VAL A 28 4.16 1.27 5.31
C VAL A 28 5.21 2.37 5.12
N LYS A 29 5.44 2.78 3.87
CA LYS A 29 6.41 3.84 3.54
C LYS A 29 5.81 5.23 3.68
N ASP A 30 4.83 5.53 2.83
CA ASP A 30 4.31 6.87 2.65
C ASP A 30 2.79 6.85 2.48
N PHE A 31 2.18 7.95 2.91
CA PHE A 31 0.89 8.42 2.42
C PHE A 31 1.20 9.72 1.66
N GLY A 32 0.61 9.88 0.48
CA GLY A 32 1.03 10.83 -0.54
C GLY A 32 1.09 12.28 -0.06
N LYS A 33 1.81 13.12 -0.79
CA LYS A 33 2.03 14.53 -0.45
C LYS A 33 0.71 15.24 -0.14
N TYR A 34 0.49 15.52 1.14
CA TYR A 34 -0.44 16.55 1.57
C TYR A 34 -0.01 17.85 0.89
N TYR A 35 -0.88 18.41 0.06
CA TYR A 35 -0.71 19.78 -0.38
C TYR A 35 -1.51 20.72 0.52
N GLU A 36 -0.99 21.93 0.77
CA GLU A 36 -1.64 22.95 1.60
C GLU A 36 -1.82 24.30 0.83
N LEU A 37 -3.05 24.67 0.38
CA LEU A 37 -3.59 25.99 -0.08
C LEU A 37 -5.05 26.30 0.38
N LYS A 38 -5.27 26.66 1.66
CA LYS A 38 -6.42 27.44 2.18
C LYS A 38 -6.15 28.90 1.77
N ASP A 39 -6.57 29.88 2.56
CA ASP A 39 -6.26 31.29 2.36
C ASP A 39 -4.74 31.62 2.15
N ASP A 40 -3.73 31.00 2.79
CA ASP A 40 -3.77 30.27 4.07
C ASP A 40 -2.83 29.02 4.12
N ASN A 41 -2.79 28.16 3.09
CA ASN A 41 -2.22 26.77 3.14
C ASN A 41 -3.05 25.63 3.88
N LEU A 42 -3.82 24.81 3.10
CA LEU A 42 -4.57 23.49 3.16
C LEU A 42 -5.24 23.18 1.75
N VAL A 43 -4.69 22.35 0.83
CA VAL A 43 -5.24 22.08 -0.54
C VAL A 43 -6.25 20.97 -0.34
N GLU A 44 -7.46 21.10 -0.86
CA GLU A 44 -8.28 19.92 -1.12
C GLU A 44 -7.64 19.15 -2.27
N THR A 45 -6.70 18.27 -1.95
CA THR A 45 -6.24 17.25 -2.90
C THR A 45 -7.38 16.25 -2.95
N ASP A 46 -7.99 16.09 -4.11
CA ASP A 46 -8.91 14.98 -4.37
C ASP A 46 -8.16 13.70 -4.73
N GLU A 47 -6.83 13.76 -4.69
CA GLU A 47 -5.92 12.77 -5.21
C GLU A 47 -4.81 12.48 -4.20
N PHE A 48 -4.96 11.35 -3.51
CA PHE A 48 -4.02 10.78 -2.55
C PHE A 48 -3.50 9.45 -3.07
N THR A 49 -2.27 9.09 -2.69
CA THR A 49 -1.68 7.76 -2.86
C THR A 49 -1.16 7.24 -1.52
N PHE A 50 -0.77 5.98 -1.44
CA PHE A 50 0.12 5.48 -0.40
C PHE A 50 1.06 4.42 -0.98
N SER A 51 2.19 4.18 -0.33
CA SER A 51 3.16 3.16 -0.73
C SER A 51 3.34 2.10 0.36
N LEU A 52 3.24 0.83 -0.04
CA LEU A 52 3.53 -0.34 0.78
C LEU A 52 4.82 -1.00 0.27
N SER A 53 5.65 -1.47 1.20
CA SER A 53 6.89 -2.21 0.90
C SER A 53 6.91 -3.57 1.60
N VAL A 54 7.54 -4.56 0.96
CA VAL A 54 7.91 -5.84 1.58
C VAL A 54 9.42 -6.04 1.41
N VAL A 55 10.08 -6.59 2.43
CA VAL A 55 11.48 -7.02 2.35
C VAL A 55 11.52 -8.55 2.33
N SER A 56 12.07 -9.14 1.26
CA SER A 56 12.26 -10.58 1.12
C SER A 56 13.62 -10.87 0.49
N GLY A 57 14.35 -11.86 1.02
CA GLY A 57 15.64 -12.30 0.47
C GLY A 57 16.75 -11.23 0.41
N GLY A 58 16.63 -10.14 1.20
CA GLY A 58 17.52 -8.97 1.12
C GLY A 58 17.10 -7.91 0.09
N SER A 59 16.13 -8.22 -0.77
CA SER A 59 15.52 -7.29 -1.71
C SER A 59 14.32 -6.56 -1.09
N ARG A 60 14.07 -5.33 -1.53
CA ARG A 60 12.92 -4.52 -1.13
C ARG A 60 12.00 -4.30 -2.33
N PHE A 61 10.75 -4.70 -2.19
CA PHE A 61 9.68 -4.49 -3.15
C PHE A 61 8.80 -3.35 -2.63
N THR A 62 8.34 -2.48 -3.51
CA THR A 62 7.45 -1.36 -3.17
C THR A 62 6.38 -1.22 -4.23
N LYS A 63 5.13 -1.03 -3.82
CA LYS A 63 4.01 -0.72 -4.71
C LYS A 63 3.27 0.51 -4.19
N GLU A 64 3.05 1.47 -5.09
CA GLU A 64 2.18 2.61 -4.84
C GLU A 64 0.73 2.22 -5.15
N SER A 65 -0.21 2.75 -4.38
CA SER A 65 -1.65 2.62 -4.65
C SER A 65 -2.05 3.42 -5.89
N LYS A 66 -3.21 3.09 -6.47
CA LYS A 66 -3.87 4.05 -7.35
C LYS A 66 -4.21 5.32 -6.58
N SER A 67 -4.27 6.43 -7.30
CA SER A 67 -4.86 7.69 -6.85
C SER A 67 -6.29 7.50 -6.33
N PHE A 68 -6.63 8.14 -5.21
CA PHE A 68 -7.99 8.10 -4.64
C PHE A 68 -8.34 9.37 -3.86
N SER A 69 -9.64 9.62 -3.66
CA SER A 69 -10.14 10.76 -2.90
C SER A 69 -10.54 10.36 -1.48
N LEU A 70 -10.37 11.27 -0.51
CA LEU A 70 -10.97 11.16 0.84
C LEU A 70 -12.50 11.35 0.85
N TYR A 71 -13.11 11.67 -0.30
CA TYR A 71 -14.55 11.60 -0.51
C TYR A 71 -15.07 10.19 -0.82
N ASN A 72 -14.18 9.24 -1.15
CA ASN A 72 -14.56 7.84 -1.37
C ASN A 72 -15.08 7.22 -0.06
N ASP A 73 -15.98 6.26 -0.16
CA ASP A 73 -16.45 5.52 1.01
C ASP A 73 -15.36 4.58 1.57
N LYS A 74 -15.61 4.06 2.78
CA LYS A 74 -14.67 3.18 3.48
C LYS A 74 -14.41 1.85 2.76
N SER A 75 -15.36 1.29 2.00
CA SER A 75 -15.15 0.06 1.22
C SER A 75 -14.17 0.32 0.09
N THR A 76 -14.43 1.36 -0.72
CA THR A 76 -13.56 1.76 -1.83
C THR A 76 -12.10 1.97 -1.38
N VAL A 77 -11.88 2.66 -0.25
CA VAL A 77 -10.53 2.86 0.30
C VAL A 77 -9.92 1.55 0.87
N ASN A 78 -10.73 0.67 1.44
CA ASN A 78 -10.26 -0.66 1.90
C ASN A 78 -9.85 -1.58 0.74
N GLU A 79 -10.58 -1.54 -0.37
CA GLU A 79 -10.28 -2.32 -1.58
C GLU A 79 -8.93 -1.87 -2.18
N LEU A 80 -8.67 -0.56 -2.24
CA LEU A 80 -7.37 0.00 -2.63
C LEU A 80 -6.22 -0.46 -1.73
N PHE A 81 -6.43 -0.52 -0.41
CA PHE A 81 -5.46 -1.07 0.53
C PHE A 81 -5.14 -2.55 0.25
N LEU A 82 -6.17 -3.36 0.03
CA LEU A 82 -6.02 -4.79 -0.24
C LEU A 82 -5.35 -5.04 -1.60
N GLU A 83 -5.72 -4.31 -2.65
CA GLU A 83 -5.09 -4.40 -3.98
C GLU A 83 -3.59 -4.05 -3.91
N THR A 84 -3.24 -2.99 -3.18
CA THR A 84 -1.85 -2.56 -3.05
C THR A 84 -1.03 -3.55 -2.22
N ALA A 85 -1.60 -4.08 -1.13
CA ALA A 85 -0.95 -5.06 -0.26
C ALA A 85 -0.74 -6.41 -0.95
N LEU A 86 -1.73 -6.88 -1.73
CA LEU A 86 -1.62 -8.07 -2.55
C LEU A 86 -0.50 -7.89 -3.58
N GLY A 87 -0.53 -6.81 -4.36
CA GLY A 87 0.42 -6.61 -5.45
C GLY A 87 1.88 -6.47 -5.00
N VAL A 88 2.18 -5.87 -3.83
CA VAL A 88 3.57 -5.85 -3.31
C VAL A 88 3.99 -7.22 -2.78
N THR A 89 3.04 -8.03 -2.30
CA THR A 89 3.29 -9.40 -1.85
C THR A 89 3.55 -10.32 -3.04
N GLU A 90 2.78 -10.18 -4.14
CA GLU A 90 3.01 -10.89 -5.41
C GLU A 90 4.43 -10.60 -5.95
N MET A 91 4.82 -9.32 -6.04
CA MET A 91 6.18 -8.93 -6.46
C MET A 91 7.28 -9.60 -5.62
N ALA A 92 7.09 -9.69 -4.30
CA ALA A 92 8.03 -10.33 -3.40
C ALA A 92 8.06 -11.86 -3.57
N ILE A 93 6.91 -12.49 -3.80
CA ILE A 93 6.76 -13.93 -4.03
C ILE A 93 7.42 -14.33 -5.37
N GLU A 94 7.12 -13.63 -6.46
CA GLU A 94 7.70 -13.88 -7.79
C GLU A 94 9.24 -13.84 -7.73
N ASN A 95 9.81 -12.83 -7.06
CA ASN A 95 11.26 -12.70 -6.88
C ASN A 95 11.85 -13.75 -5.93
N SER A 96 11.05 -14.31 -5.01
CA SER A 96 11.48 -15.39 -4.14
C SER A 96 11.59 -16.73 -4.90
N PHE A 97 10.73 -16.95 -5.91
CA PHE A 97 10.78 -18.14 -6.77
C PHE A 97 11.97 -18.15 -7.74
N ILE A 98 12.45 -16.98 -8.21
CA ILE A 98 13.64 -16.88 -9.09
C ILE A 98 14.90 -17.48 -8.45
N ASN A 99 14.98 -17.50 -7.10
CA ASN A 99 16.11 -18.06 -6.36
C ASN A 99 15.95 -19.54 -5.98
N ILE A 100 14.83 -20.19 -6.34
CA ILE A 100 14.72 -21.65 -6.23
C ILE A 100 15.32 -22.23 -7.50
N SER A 101 16.61 -22.59 -7.44
CA SER A 101 17.24 -23.41 -8.48
C SER A 101 16.39 -24.66 -8.68
N GLU A 102 15.89 -24.88 -9.90
CA GLU A 102 15.32 -26.18 -10.28
C GLU A 102 16.33 -27.26 -9.88
N GLY A 103 15.89 -28.18 -9.02
CA GLY A 103 16.79 -29.16 -8.45
C GLY A 103 17.48 -29.94 -9.57
N GLN A 104 18.81 -30.00 -9.54
CA GLN A 104 19.52 -30.90 -10.44
C GLN A 104 19.02 -32.32 -10.17
N SER A 105 18.31 -32.89 -11.14
CA SER A 105 18.01 -34.31 -11.16
C SER A 105 19.34 -35.05 -11.30
N ASP A 106 19.90 -35.48 -10.17
CA ASP A 106 21.01 -36.44 -10.15
C ASP A 106 20.49 -37.81 -10.60
N GLU A 107 20.24 -37.94 -11.92
CA GLU A 107 19.94 -39.19 -12.59
C GLU A 107 21.22 -40.03 -12.72
N ASN A 108 21.68 -40.55 -11.57
CA ASN A 108 22.65 -41.64 -11.49
C ASN A 108 21.97 -42.85 -10.84
N GLY A 109 21.39 -43.71 -11.68
CA GLY A 109 20.76 -44.99 -11.31
C GLY A 109 20.75 -45.96 -12.47
#